data_AF-A0A120K2J7-F1
#
_entry.id   AF-A0A120K2J7-F1
#
_cell.length_a   1.000
_cell.length_b   1.000
_cell.length_c   1.000
_cell.angle_alpha   90.00
_cell.angle_beta   90.00
_cell.angle_gamma   90.00
#
_symmetry.space_group_name_H-M   'P 1'
#
loop_
_entity.id
_entity.type
_entity.pdbx_description
1 polymer ?
#
loop_
_entity_poly.entity_id
_entity_poly.type
_entity_poly.pdbx_seq_one_letter_code
_entity_poly.pdbx_strand_id
1 'polypeptide(L)'
;MAEPLIIELFKDLYTILDAASSKCKVLDEKFPSEFLEAKPTKIYESYVSFLKSRSDSDGQLENEESLSLTTIRGRFEDEEYSRHADGIYRLYHDIRLVSTILIQYYSPGTRSYQMVDKFYKFATELLLRECYKRGVTFSNGEPTLQCKDDTEFSAAIAKNFIKISSAYVLPIVESYHINTKYGDLFSSTISTSQLNQRPLDLPNSNFEVTKVIPQIGNYLSNKLGFVAANTSNIPDPTVPPTEMMTKFLHPNWYALPTTLWLKYGGYESFAPTITENGSVIDSSRIGEIWLEKLGYQQLWKLNKQDSNESKNHTKDIPDLSANSTQDSETVENPVSAPVEDMEHLPKSPEVNNENLDTTQSTRIPGKISLENNYKWRPGNVIDDDELEAFRNNTQQELISQLLVKLQNLKRKRIQVGKVSKPTAKETNLYFKIQRMLKEVIVAGQVKMLPQMHVREFPVLQADYAGSIPVVRTYPNRKKKYKK
;
A
#
# COMPACT_ATOMS: atom_id res chain seq x y z
N MET A 1 5.38 37.10 -15.81
CA MET A 1 4.66 35.93 -15.26
C MET A 1 5.34 35.30 -14.04
N ALA A 2 6.63 35.54 -13.76
CA ALA A 2 7.33 34.97 -12.59
C ALA A 2 7.09 35.72 -11.26
N GLU A 3 6.94 37.05 -11.30
CA GLU A 3 6.71 37.89 -10.11
C GLU A 3 5.45 37.55 -9.28
N PRO A 4 4.25 37.29 -9.85
CA PRO A 4 3.06 37.01 -9.03
C PRO A 4 3.20 35.70 -8.24
N LEU A 5 3.86 34.69 -8.81
CA LEU A 5 4.09 33.40 -8.15
C LEU A 5 5.08 33.51 -6.99
N ILE A 6 6.01 34.47 -7.03
CA ILE A 6 6.97 34.74 -5.95
C ILE A 6 6.26 35.46 -4.79
N ILE A 7 5.35 36.38 -5.09
CA ILE A 7 4.55 37.06 -4.07
C ILE A 7 3.63 36.07 -3.34
N GLU A 8 2.99 35.16 -4.07
CA GLU A 8 2.18 34.08 -3.47
C GLU A 8 3.03 33.17 -2.57
N LEU A 9 4.27 32.85 -2.98
CA LEU A 9 5.20 32.08 -2.14
C LEU A 9 5.52 32.76 -0.82
N PHE A 10 5.85 34.05 -0.84
CA PHE A 10 6.18 34.76 0.39
C PHE A 10 4.98 34.85 1.33
N LYS A 11 3.75 34.95 0.80
CA LYS A 11 2.52 34.86 1.59
C LYS A 11 2.37 33.47 2.21
N ASP A 12 2.50 32.41 1.43
CA ASP A 12 2.41 31.04 1.94
C ASP A 12 3.50 30.76 2.99
N LEU A 13 4.75 31.13 2.72
CA LEU A 13 5.86 31.00 3.65
C LEU A 13 5.60 31.76 4.94
N TYR A 14 5.08 32.99 4.87
CA TYR A 14 4.72 33.76 6.04
C TYR A 14 3.67 33.03 6.89
N THR A 15 2.57 32.56 6.28
CA THR A 15 1.52 31.83 7.03
C THR A 15 2.05 30.56 7.71
N ILE A 16 2.93 29.81 7.03
CA ILE A 16 3.52 28.58 7.56
C ILE A 16 4.51 28.88 8.68
N LEU A 17 5.40 29.85 8.48
CA LEU A 17 6.40 30.22 9.47
C LEU A 17 5.76 30.84 10.72
N ASP A 18 4.73 31.67 10.55
CA ASP A 18 3.98 32.27 11.65
C ASP A 18 3.32 31.20 12.52
N ALA A 19 2.58 30.27 11.88
CA ALA A 19 1.97 29.14 12.57
C ALA A 19 3.01 28.25 13.28
N ALA A 20 4.14 27.95 12.63
CA ALA A 20 5.22 27.15 13.18
C ALA A 20 5.96 27.84 14.34
N SER A 21 6.01 29.17 14.35
CA SER A 21 6.75 29.97 15.33
C SER A 21 6.00 30.20 16.65
N SER A 22 4.70 29.87 16.72
CA SER A 22 3.80 30.11 17.87
C SER A 22 4.37 29.74 19.26
N LYS A 23 5.21 28.70 19.34
CA LYS A 23 5.84 28.24 20.60
C LYS A 23 7.25 28.77 20.85
N CYS A 24 7.95 29.20 19.80
CA CYS A 24 9.37 29.58 19.85
C CYS A 24 9.57 31.11 19.80
N LYS A 25 8.57 31.85 19.30
CA LYS A 25 8.57 33.31 19.09
C LYS A 25 9.73 33.84 18.24
N VAL A 26 10.35 33.00 17.42
CA VAL A 26 11.52 33.36 16.58
C VAL A 26 11.22 34.55 15.66
N LEU A 27 10.00 34.69 15.16
CA LEU A 27 9.64 35.81 14.26
C LEU A 27 9.46 37.15 14.97
N ASP A 28 9.19 37.12 16.28
CA ASP A 28 8.92 38.29 17.12
C ASP A 28 10.18 38.88 17.75
N GLU A 29 11.30 38.14 17.70
CA GLU A 29 12.56 38.54 18.31
C GLU A 29 13.24 39.64 17.49
N LYS A 30 13.82 40.60 18.22
CA LYS A 30 14.44 41.78 17.64
C LYS A 30 15.87 41.48 17.21
N PHE A 31 16.23 41.90 16.01
CA PHE A 31 17.60 41.82 15.50
C PHE A 31 17.98 43.10 14.72
N PRO A 32 19.28 43.39 14.55
CA PRO A 32 19.73 44.58 13.83
C PRO A 32 19.34 44.56 12.36
N SER A 33 18.70 45.62 11.87
CA SER A 33 18.19 45.66 10.50
C SER A 33 19.29 45.80 9.43
N GLU A 34 20.39 46.46 9.76
CA GLU A 34 21.48 46.77 8.82
C GLU A 34 22.42 45.58 8.55
N PHE A 35 22.32 44.50 9.33
CA PHE A 35 23.27 43.40 9.25
C PHE A 35 22.91 42.41 8.13
N LEU A 36 23.79 42.29 7.13
CA LEU A 36 23.68 41.32 6.05
C LEU A 36 25.05 40.75 5.70
N GLU A 37 25.17 39.42 5.76
CA GLU A 37 26.37 38.69 5.38
C GLU A 37 26.12 37.92 4.07
N ALA A 38 27.07 37.97 3.13
CA ALA A 38 26.96 37.28 1.84
C ALA A 38 27.27 35.78 1.93
N LYS A 39 28.11 35.35 2.89
CA LYS A 39 28.44 33.94 3.09
C LYS A 39 27.72 33.36 4.31
N PRO A 40 26.84 32.35 4.13
CA PRO A 40 26.03 31.85 5.23
C PRO A 40 26.86 31.19 6.34
N THR A 41 28.01 30.59 6.01
CA THR A 41 28.90 29.95 7.00
C THR A 41 29.50 30.92 8.01
N LYS A 42 29.67 32.20 7.64
CA LYS A 42 30.35 33.21 8.45
C LYS A 42 29.41 34.11 9.26
N ILE A 43 28.08 33.93 9.14
CA ILE A 43 27.06 34.79 9.78
C ILE A 43 27.34 35.03 11.27
N TYR A 44 27.71 33.99 12.02
CA TYR A 44 27.98 34.17 13.44
C TYR A 44 29.29 34.95 13.70
N GLU A 45 30.37 34.61 12.99
CA GLU A 45 31.66 35.30 13.16
C GLU A 45 31.54 36.79 12.82
N SER A 46 30.82 37.11 11.73
CA SER A 46 30.57 38.49 11.35
C SER A 46 29.62 39.20 12.32
N TYR A 47 28.60 38.53 12.85
CA TYR A 47 27.74 39.10 13.89
C TYR A 47 28.52 39.39 15.18
N VAL A 48 29.40 38.50 15.62
CA VAL A 48 30.29 38.74 16.77
C VAL A 48 31.22 39.92 16.50
N SER A 49 31.76 40.04 15.28
CA SER A 49 32.60 41.19 14.92
C SER A 49 31.81 42.52 14.91
N PHE A 50 30.55 42.47 14.48
CA PHE A 50 29.62 43.61 14.48
C PHE A 50 29.28 44.06 15.91
N LEU A 51 29.07 43.11 16.82
CA LEU A 51 28.88 43.42 18.24
C LEU A 51 30.14 44.04 18.84
N LYS A 52 31.32 43.45 18.60
CA LYS A 52 32.61 43.96 19.11
C LYS A 52 32.94 45.37 18.63
N SER A 53 32.53 45.73 17.41
CA SER A 53 32.74 47.09 16.88
C SER A 53 31.82 48.14 17.49
N ARG A 54 30.76 47.73 18.20
CA ARG A 54 29.73 48.60 18.77
C ARG A 54 29.60 48.47 20.31
N SER A 55 30.45 47.66 20.95
CA SER A 55 30.55 47.50 22.40
C SER A 55 31.88 48.07 22.90
N ASP A 56 31.88 48.88 23.96
CA ASP A 56 33.11 49.25 24.69
C ASP A 56 33.61 48.10 25.58
N SER A 57 34.76 48.30 26.22
CA SER A 57 35.54 47.30 26.96
C SER A 57 34.78 46.57 28.08
N ASP A 58 33.65 47.12 28.56
CA ASP A 58 32.80 46.53 29.60
C ASP A 58 31.58 45.76 29.05
N GLY A 59 31.44 45.61 27.73
CA GLY A 59 30.38 44.81 27.10
C GLY A 59 28.99 45.44 27.12
N GLN A 60 28.88 46.73 27.47
CA GLN A 60 27.68 47.52 27.22
C GLN A 60 27.72 48.06 25.77
N LEU A 61 26.56 48.16 25.13
CA LEU A 61 26.44 48.73 23.78
C LEU A 61 26.45 50.25 23.93
N GLU A 62 27.40 50.96 23.28
CA GLU A 62 27.61 52.41 23.49
C GLU A 62 26.36 53.25 23.24
N ASN A 63 25.37 52.77 22.46
CA ASN A 63 24.11 53.48 22.19
C ASN A 63 22.99 52.50 21.77
N GLU A 64 22.13 52.05 22.69
CA GLU A 64 20.95 51.23 22.37
C GLU A 64 19.98 51.93 21.38
N GLU A 65 19.96 53.27 21.37
CA GLU A 65 19.11 54.09 20.49
C GLU A 65 19.65 54.22 19.04
N SER A 66 20.90 53.85 18.78
CA SER A 66 21.54 53.91 17.45
C SER A 66 21.32 52.65 16.60
N LEU A 67 20.79 51.57 17.20
CA LEU A 67 20.54 50.31 16.52
C LEU A 67 19.08 50.27 16.06
N SER A 68 18.88 50.38 14.74
CA SER A 68 17.59 50.13 14.11
C SER A 68 17.24 48.64 14.23
N LEU A 69 16.48 48.31 15.28
CA LEU A 69 16.00 46.96 15.54
C LEU A 69 14.72 46.68 14.75
N THR A 70 14.70 45.56 14.05
CA THR A 70 13.53 45.05 13.32
C THR A 70 13.22 43.62 13.74
N THR A 71 12.01 43.15 13.43
CA THR A 71 11.60 41.75 13.61
C THR A 71 11.35 41.12 12.24
N ILE A 72 11.40 39.78 12.15
CA ILE A 72 11.14 39.09 10.87
C ILE A 72 9.68 39.33 10.46
N ARG A 73 8.75 39.36 11.42
CA ARG A 73 7.36 39.73 11.16
C ARG A 73 7.23 41.14 10.57
N GLY A 74 7.91 42.13 11.16
CA GLY A 74 7.91 43.49 10.63
C GLY A 74 8.40 43.56 9.18
N ARG A 75 9.47 42.82 8.85
CA ARG A 75 9.98 42.75 7.46
C ARG A 75 9.02 42.10 6.46
N PHE A 76 8.18 41.17 6.92
CA PHE A 76 7.11 40.61 6.09
C PHE A 76 5.97 41.61 5.88
N GLU A 77 5.58 42.35 6.92
CA GLU A 77 4.56 43.40 6.85
C GLU A 77 4.98 44.55 5.93
N ASP A 78 6.26 44.93 5.94
CA ASP A 78 6.85 45.98 5.10
C ASP A 78 7.18 45.51 3.66
N GLU A 79 6.94 44.22 3.36
CA GLU A 79 7.25 43.55 2.08
C GLU A 79 8.73 43.65 1.64
N GLU A 80 9.67 43.77 2.58
CA GLU A 80 11.10 43.95 2.27
C GLU A 80 11.67 42.77 1.46
N TYR A 81 11.22 41.55 1.74
CA TYR A 81 11.68 40.34 1.06
C TYR A 81 11.19 40.24 -0.40
N SER A 82 10.03 40.81 -0.72
CA SER A 82 9.48 40.74 -2.08
C SER A 82 10.13 41.74 -3.04
N ARG A 83 10.71 42.83 -2.51
CA ARG A 83 11.29 43.93 -3.31
C ARG A 83 12.68 43.64 -3.85
N HIS A 84 13.41 42.71 -3.23
CA HIS A 84 14.79 42.41 -3.58
C HIS A 84 14.91 41.09 -4.34
N ALA A 85 15.76 41.05 -5.37
CA ALA A 85 16.08 39.82 -6.11
C ALA A 85 16.65 38.72 -5.19
N ASP A 86 17.39 39.12 -4.15
CA ASP A 86 17.96 38.22 -3.11
C ASP A 86 17.02 38.02 -1.91
N GLY A 87 15.73 38.32 -2.05
CA GLY A 87 14.74 38.29 -0.97
C GLY A 87 14.70 36.96 -0.20
N ILE A 88 14.84 35.85 -0.92
CA ILE A 88 14.84 34.50 -0.33
C ILE A 88 16.11 34.27 0.51
N TYR A 89 17.28 34.70 0.02
CA TYR A 89 18.53 34.60 0.78
C TYR A 89 18.48 35.47 2.04
N ARG A 90 17.92 36.68 1.95
CA ARG A 90 17.72 37.57 3.11
C ARG A 90 16.82 36.92 4.17
N LEU A 91 15.73 36.27 3.76
CA LEU A 91 14.86 35.52 4.67
C LEU A 91 15.61 34.36 5.34
N TYR A 92 16.38 33.57 4.58
CA TYR A 92 17.22 32.50 5.12
C TYR A 92 18.27 33.04 6.11
N HIS A 93 18.92 34.15 5.77
CA HIS A 93 19.91 34.83 6.58
C HIS A 93 19.30 35.28 7.92
N ASP A 94 18.17 35.97 7.90
CA ASP A 94 17.50 36.48 9.10
C ASP A 94 17.04 35.34 10.03
N ILE A 95 16.44 34.29 9.45
CA ILE A 95 16.04 33.10 10.23
C ILE A 95 17.25 32.45 10.89
N ARG A 96 18.37 32.31 10.16
CA ARG A 96 19.60 31.72 10.70
C ARG A 96 20.22 32.61 11.79
N LEU A 97 20.25 33.92 11.58
CA LEU A 97 20.77 34.89 12.53
C LEU A 97 20.00 34.84 13.85
N VAL A 98 18.67 35.02 13.79
CA VAL A 98 17.82 35.01 14.99
C VAL A 98 17.87 33.66 15.69
N SER A 99 17.85 32.56 14.94
CA SER A 99 18.00 31.22 15.54
C SER A 99 19.34 31.05 16.25
N THR A 100 20.42 31.61 15.70
CA THR A 100 21.75 31.57 16.32
C THR A 100 21.80 32.39 17.60
N ILE A 101 21.23 33.61 17.59
CA ILE A 101 21.10 34.48 18.78
C ILE A 101 20.35 33.75 19.89
N LEU A 102 19.19 33.17 19.58
CA LEU A 102 18.37 32.47 20.57
C LEU A 102 19.03 31.20 21.11
N ILE A 103 19.72 30.44 20.26
CA ILE A 103 20.47 29.24 20.68
C ILE A 103 21.61 29.60 21.65
N GLN A 104 22.21 30.77 21.48
CA GLN A 104 23.26 31.29 22.38
C GLN A 104 22.72 32.04 23.58
N TYR A 105 21.47 32.48 23.54
CA TYR A 105 20.77 33.04 24.69
C TYR A 105 20.32 31.92 25.64
N TYR A 106 19.66 30.88 25.12
CA TYR A 106 19.18 29.77 25.94
C TYR A 106 20.30 28.81 26.37
N SER A 107 20.17 28.25 27.57
CA SER A 107 21.06 27.18 28.04
C SER A 107 20.83 25.88 27.27
N PRO A 108 21.89 25.10 26.99
CA PRO A 108 21.76 23.83 26.27
C PRO A 108 20.82 22.87 27.00
N GLY A 109 19.99 22.15 26.25
CA GLY A 109 19.07 21.15 26.81
C GLY A 109 17.72 21.69 27.32
N THR A 110 17.54 23.02 27.39
CA THR A 110 16.23 23.60 27.71
C THR A 110 15.21 23.34 26.59
N ARG A 111 13.91 23.32 26.94
CA ARG A 111 12.84 23.14 25.96
C ARG A 111 12.87 24.24 24.89
N SER A 112 13.09 25.49 25.27
CA SER A 112 13.18 26.62 24.33
C SER A 112 14.33 26.45 23.35
N TYR A 113 15.50 26.02 23.82
CA TYR A 113 16.66 25.71 22.97
C TYR A 113 16.32 24.65 21.90
N GLN A 114 15.73 23.52 22.31
CA GLN A 114 15.35 22.44 21.38
C GLN A 114 14.24 22.87 20.41
N MET A 115 13.32 23.71 20.85
CA MET A 115 12.22 24.22 20.02
C MET A 115 12.74 25.19 18.94
N VAL A 116 13.70 26.06 19.28
CA VAL A 116 14.38 26.92 18.29
C VAL A 116 15.18 26.09 17.29
N ASP A 117 15.93 25.07 17.74
CA ASP A 117 16.67 24.18 16.85
C ASP A 117 15.75 23.40 15.89
N LYS A 118 14.61 22.90 16.38
CA LYS A 118 13.60 22.24 15.54
C LYS A 118 12.98 23.21 14.53
N PHE A 119 12.66 24.44 14.94
CA PHE A 119 12.15 25.47 14.05
C PHE A 119 13.15 25.81 12.95
N TYR A 120 14.43 25.98 13.30
CA TYR A 120 15.49 26.26 12.33
C TYR A 120 15.65 25.13 11.30
N LYS A 121 15.70 23.86 11.74
CA LYS A 121 15.75 22.69 10.84
C LYS A 121 14.55 22.66 9.88
N PHE A 122 13.35 22.84 10.41
CA PHE A 122 12.12 22.90 9.63
C PHE A 122 12.14 24.04 8.60
N ALA A 123 12.43 25.27 9.03
CA ALA A 123 12.38 26.45 8.19
C ALA A 123 13.43 26.39 7.06
N THR A 124 14.65 25.95 7.37
CA THR A 124 15.72 25.80 6.37
C THR A 124 15.43 24.69 5.36
N GLU A 125 14.90 23.54 5.80
CA GLU A 125 14.47 22.45 4.92
C GLU A 125 13.33 22.88 3.99
N LEU A 126 12.34 23.61 4.52
CA LEU A 126 11.24 24.17 3.75
C LEU A 126 11.75 25.14 2.68
N LEU A 127 12.58 26.10 3.07
CA LEU A 127 13.15 27.08 2.15
C LEU A 127 13.98 26.41 1.06
N LEU A 128 14.87 25.46 1.40
CA LEU A 128 15.68 24.73 0.43
C LEU A 128 14.82 23.97 -0.59
N ARG A 129 13.76 23.29 -0.14
CA ARG A 129 12.85 22.54 -1.01
C ARG A 129 12.08 23.44 -1.97
N GLU A 130 11.48 24.53 -1.46
CA GLU A 130 10.67 25.43 -2.28
C GLU A 130 11.52 26.23 -3.27
N CYS A 131 12.74 26.61 -2.89
CA CYS A 131 13.68 27.26 -3.81
C CYS A 131 14.11 26.32 -4.93
N TYR A 132 14.43 25.07 -4.60
CA TYR A 132 14.85 24.08 -5.59
C TYR A 132 13.74 23.75 -6.60
N LYS A 133 12.47 23.63 -6.14
CA LYS A 133 11.31 23.45 -7.04
C LYS A 133 11.17 24.56 -8.08
N ARG A 134 11.65 25.76 -7.75
CA ARG A 134 11.59 26.96 -8.59
C ARG A 134 12.91 27.24 -9.33
N GLY A 135 13.93 26.38 -9.16
CA GLY A 135 15.23 26.53 -9.81
C GLY A 135 16.13 27.62 -9.22
N VAL A 136 15.85 28.11 -8.00
CA VAL A 136 16.68 29.11 -7.30
C VAL A 136 17.63 28.41 -6.34
N THR A 137 18.91 28.75 -6.39
CA THR A 137 19.96 28.20 -5.52
C THR A 137 20.52 29.26 -4.57
N PHE A 138 20.70 28.93 -3.29
CA PHE A 138 21.25 29.84 -2.28
C PHE A 138 22.77 30.03 -2.35
N SER A 139 23.47 29.13 -3.04
CA SER A 139 24.92 29.17 -3.19
C SER A 139 25.27 28.75 -4.61
N ASN A 140 26.03 29.59 -5.32
CA ASN A 140 26.52 29.33 -6.68
C ASN A 140 27.75 28.40 -6.69
N GLY A 141 28.12 27.82 -5.55
CA GLY A 141 29.21 26.87 -5.46
C GLY A 141 28.71 25.48 -5.84
N GLU A 142 29.09 25.00 -7.02
CA GLU A 142 29.07 23.56 -7.28
C GLU A 142 29.79 22.87 -6.11
N PRO A 143 29.19 21.84 -5.47
CA PRO A 143 29.90 21.08 -4.47
C PRO A 143 31.10 20.43 -5.17
N THR A 144 32.28 21.02 -5.00
CA THR A 144 33.54 20.44 -5.50
C THR A 144 33.86 19.24 -4.63
N LEU A 145 33.11 18.15 -4.82
CA LEU A 145 33.48 16.83 -4.35
C LEU A 145 34.67 16.42 -5.21
N GLN A 146 35.86 16.83 -4.80
CA GLN A 146 37.08 16.18 -5.23
C GLN A 146 37.02 14.76 -4.66
N CYS A 147 36.43 13.85 -5.44
CA CYS A 147 36.49 12.42 -5.18
C CYS A 147 37.95 12.03 -5.39
N LYS A 148 38.74 12.00 -4.30
CA LYS A 148 40.05 11.37 -4.31
C LYS A 148 39.82 9.86 -4.39
N ASP A 149 39.50 9.38 -5.58
CA ASP A 149 39.27 7.96 -5.90
C ASP A 149 40.60 7.17 -5.97
N ASP A 150 41.54 7.42 -5.06
CA ASP A 150 42.87 6.78 -5.07
C ASP A 150 42.89 5.45 -4.28
N THR A 151 41.77 4.72 -4.25
CA THR A 151 41.69 3.41 -3.58
C THR A 151 41.67 2.28 -4.61
N GLU A 152 42.45 1.21 -4.38
CA GLU A 152 42.48 0.02 -5.26
C GLU A 152 41.08 -0.56 -5.50
N PHE A 153 40.22 -0.54 -4.49
CA PHE A 153 38.82 -0.95 -4.60
C PHE A 153 38.00 -0.06 -5.54
N SER A 154 38.20 1.27 -5.48
CA SER A 154 37.51 2.21 -6.38
C SER A 154 37.95 1.97 -7.83
N ALA A 155 39.25 1.72 -8.05
CA ALA A 155 39.77 1.37 -9.37
C ALA A 155 39.17 0.07 -9.92
N ALA A 156 38.98 -0.95 -9.07
CA ALA A 156 38.33 -2.21 -9.47
C ALA A 156 36.85 -2.01 -9.82
N ILE A 157 36.11 -1.15 -9.10
CA ILE A 157 34.72 -0.82 -9.43
C ILE A 157 34.65 -0.04 -10.74
N ALA A 158 35.49 0.98 -10.91
CA ALA A 158 35.50 1.81 -12.12
C ALA A 158 35.81 1.00 -13.38
N LYS A 159 36.62 -0.06 -13.26
CA LYS A 159 36.87 -0.99 -14.37
C LYS A 159 35.65 -1.84 -14.74
N ASN A 160 34.85 -2.24 -13.76
CA ASN A 160 33.77 -3.22 -13.95
C ASN A 160 32.37 -2.59 -14.10
N PHE A 161 32.17 -1.37 -13.59
CA PHE A 161 30.86 -0.75 -13.48
C PHE A 161 30.89 0.74 -13.85
N ILE A 162 29.78 1.21 -14.42
CA ILE A 162 29.53 2.65 -14.63
C ILE A 162 28.88 3.20 -13.35
N LYS A 163 29.54 4.16 -12.69
CA LYS A 163 29.07 4.77 -11.44
C LYS A 163 28.06 5.88 -11.73
N ILE A 164 26.80 5.66 -11.38
CA ILE A 164 25.78 6.73 -11.29
C ILE A 164 25.72 7.13 -9.81
N SER A 165 26.28 8.30 -9.49
CA SER A 165 26.40 8.76 -8.10
C SER A 165 25.39 9.84 -7.74
N SER A 166 24.94 9.80 -6.49
CA SER A 166 24.27 10.91 -5.81
C SER A 166 25.07 11.24 -4.56
N ALA A 167 25.29 12.52 -4.30
CA ALA A 167 26.06 12.98 -3.16
C ALA A 167 25.30 14.08 -2.42
N TYR A 168 25.33 14.01 -1.09
CA TYR A 168 24.71 14.97 -0.21
C TYR A 168 25.50 15.02 1.10
N VAL A 169 25.42 16.15 1.80
CA VAL A 169 26.16 16.38 3.04
C VAL A 169 25.19 16.31 4.21
N LEU A 170 25.47 15.45 5.18
CA LEU A 170 24.75 15.40 6.45
C LEU A 170 25.65 15.82 7.60
N PRO A 171 25.11 16.56 8.58
CA PRO A 171 25.79 16.83 9.82
C PRO A 171 25.86 15.56 10.68
N ILE A 172 27.00 15.36 11.33
CA ILE A 172 27.22 14.27 12.28
C ILE A 172 26.68 14.65 13.66
N VAL A 173 26.39 13.64 14.48
CA VAL A 173 25.94 13.79 15.86
C VAL A 173 26.99 13.20 16.79
N GLU A 174 27.11 13.76 17.99
CA GLU A 174 28.10 13.34 18.98
C GLU A 174 27.43 12.60 20.15
N SER A 175 28.16 11.69 20.77
CA SER A 175 27.79 10.94 21.98
C SER A 175 28.97 10.80 22.92
N TYR A 176 28.72 10.64 24.20
CA TYR A 176 29.76 10.31 25.18
C TYR A 176 30.04 8.82 25.20
N HIS A 177 31.31 8.49 25.40
CA HIS A 177 31.83 7.14 25.55
C HIS A 177 32.60 7.06 26.87
N ILE A 178 32.39 5.95 27.59
CA ILE A 178 33.18 5.62 28.78
C ILE A 178 33.60 4.16 28.73
N ASN A 179 34.85 3.90 29.11
CA ASN A 179 35.36 2.56 29.30
C ASN A 179 35.24 2.16 30.77
N THR A 180 34.54 1.06 31.05
CA THR A 180 34.42 0.48 32.39
C THR A 180 35.07 -0.89 32.45
N LYS A 181 35.27 -1.44 33.66
CA LYS A 181 35.85 -2.78 33.85
C LYS A 181 35.10 -3.89 33.08
N TYR A 182 33.79 -3.72 32.86
CA TYR A 182 32.94 -4.72 32.22
C TYR A 182 32.72 -4.47 30.71
N GLY A 183 33.28 -3.38 30.17
CA GLY A 183 33.19 -3.03 28.77
C GLY A 183 32.89 -1.54 28.55
N ASP A 184 32.79 -1.20 27.26
CA ASP A 184 32.51 0.14 26.78
C ASP A 184 31.02 0.47 26.86
N LEU A 185 30.71 1.65 27.36
CA LEU A 185 29.35 2.18 27.47
C LEU A 185 29.23 3.46 26.65
N PHE A 186 28.11 3.60 25.96
CA PHE A 186 27.78 4.77 25.15
C PHE A 186 26.58 5.49 25.75
N SER A 187 26.60 6.82 25.72
CA SER A 187 25.46 7.64 26.08
C SER A 187 24.46 7.75 24.93
N SER A 188 23.29 8.34 25.22
CA SER A 188 22.44 8.90 24.18
C SER A 188 23.19 9.98 23.37
N THR A 189 22.67 10.26 22.17
CA THR A 189 23.13 11.40 21.37
C THR A 189 22.96 12.72 22.13
N ILE A 190 23.96 13.59 21.99
CA ILE A 190 23.97 14.92 22.59
C ILE A 190 23.02 15.80 21.77
N SER A 191 22.05 16.44 22.43
CA SER A 191 21.04 17.28 21.77
C SER A 191 21.55 18.71 21.48
N THR A 192 22.83 18.86 21.16
CA THR A 192 23.42 20.15 20.77
C THR A 192 23.04 20.49 19.34
N SER A 193 22.61 21.74 19.12
CA SER A 193 22.34 22.26 17.79
C SER A 193 23.64 22.49 17.02
N GLN A 194 23.58 22.38 15.70
CA GLN A 194 24.68 22.71 14.78
C GLN A 194 25.02 24.20 14.77
N LEU A 195 24.09 25.05 15.20
CA LEU A 195 24.31 26.49 15.31
C LEU A 195 25.04 26.87 16.61
N ASN A 196 25.19 25.93 17.55
CA ASN A 196 25.86 26.19 18.80
C ASN A 196 27.37 26.20 18.61
N GLN A 197 28.00 27.36 18.82
CA GLN A 197 29.44 27.54 18.70
C GLN A 197 30.17 27.57 20.04
N ARG A 198 29.46 27.30 21.15
CA ARG A 198 30.11 27.18 22.46
C ARG A 198 31.08 25.99 22.45
N PRO A 199 32.25 26.11 23.10
CA PRO A 199 33.14 24.96 23.26
C PRO A 199 32.40 23.84 24.01
N LEU A 200 32.76 22.60 23.70
CA LEU A 200 32.13 21.44 24.34
C LEU A 200 32.56 21.38 25.80
N ASP A 201 31.59 21.49 26.72
CA ASP A 201 31.83 21.33 28.14
C ASP A 201 31.67 19.85 28.51
N LEU A 202 32.75 19.24 29.00
CA LEU A 202 32.76 17.84 29.39
C LEU A 202 32.31 17.73 30.86
N PRO A 203 31.22 16.99 31.15
CA PRO A 203 30.74 16.87 32.53
C PRO A 203 31.73 16.11 33.43
N ASN A 204 32.61 15.28 32.85
CA ASN A 204 33.67 14.56 33.55
C ASN A 204 34.88 14.40 32.61
N SER A 205 36.09 14.46 33.16
CA SER A 205 37.35 14.23 32.44
C SER A 205 37.48 12.84 31.84
N ASN A 206 36.77 11.85 32.39
CA ASN A 206 36.81 10.46 31.92
C ASN A 206 35.90 10.19 30.71
N PHE A 207 35.19 11.21 30.22
CA PHE A 207 34.27 11.05 29.09
C PHE A 207 34.99 11.37 27.78
N GLU A 208 34.91 10.44 26.84
CA GLU A 208 35.39 10.63 25.48
C GLU A 208 34.22 11.00 24.56
N VAL A 209 34.48 11.84 23.57
CA VAL A 209 33.46 12.24 22.59
C VAL A 209 33.60 11.37 21.36
N THR A 210 32.51 10.67 21.02
CA THR A 210 32.42 9.81 19.85
C THR A 210 31.48 10.41 18.82
N LYS A 211 31.84 10.28 17.53
CA LYS A 211 31.07 10.81 16.41
C LYS A 211 30.25 9.69 15.79
N VAL A 212 28.92 9.84 15.82
CA VAL A 212 27.96 8.90 15.26
C VAL A 212 27.72 9.24 13.79
N ILE A 213 28.04 8.30 12.91
CA ILE A 213 27.84 8.44 11.46
C ILE A 213 26.41 7.95 11.12
N PRO A 214 25.61 8.75 10.40
CA PRO A 214 24.26 8.34 10.01
C PRO A 214 24.30 7.19 9.00
N GLN A 215 23.40 6.22 9.16
CA GLN A 215 23.26 5.09 8.27
C GLN A 215 22.44 5.48 7.03
N ILE A 216 22.98 5.22 5.84
CA ILE A 216 22.41 5.62 4.54
C ILE A 216 21.90 4.39 3.74
N GLY A 217 22.04 3.19 4.30
CA GLY A 217 21.70 1.94 3.61
C GLY A 217 20.20 1.75 3.42
N ASN A 218 19.81 1.33 2.21
CA ASN A 218 18.46 0.83 1.94
C ASN A 218 18.40 -0.66 2.29
N TYR A 219 17.81 -0.98 3.43
CA TYR A 219 17.59 -2.37 3.84
C TYR A 219 16.23 -2.86 3.35
N LEU A 220 16.20 -4.10 2.86
CA LEU A 220 14.96 -4.79 2.54
C LEU A 220 14.26 -5.16 3.85
N SER A 221 13.09 -4.57 4.10
CA SER A 221 12.29 -4.92 5.27
C SER A 221 11.57 -6.26 5.08
N ASN A 222 11.28 -6.92 6.20
CA ASN A 222 10.59 -8.19 6.24
C ASN A 222 9.11 -8.02 5.84
N LYS A 223 8.52 -9.11 5.31
CA LYS A 223 7.08 -9.13 4.99
C LYS A 223 6.26 -9.16 6.28
N LEU A 224 5.02 -8.67 6.21
CA LEU A 224 4.12 -8.62 7.37
C LEU A 224 3.92 -9.98 8.05
N GLY A 225 3.90 -11.08 7.28
CA GLY A 225 3.78 -12.44 7.82
C GLY A 225 4.95 -12.89 8.72
N PHE A 226 6.12 -12.25 8.61
CA PHE A 226 7.24 -12.49 9.53
C PHE A 226 7.03 -11.77 10.87
N VAL A 227 6.51 -10.53 10.83
CA VAL A 227 6.28 -9.70 12.03
C VAL A 227 5.08 -10.21 12.83
N ALA A 228 4.01 -10.62 12.15
CA ALA A 228 2.76 -11.08 12.74
C ALA A 228 2.55 -12.59 12.51
N ALA A 229 3.59 -13.39 12.72
CA ALA A 229 3.48 -14.83 12.65
C ALA A 229 2.57 -15.36 13.78
N ASN A 230 1.73 -16.36 13.46
CA ASN A 230 0.90 -17.00 14.47
C ASN A 230 1.78 -17.77 15.47
N THR A 231 1.75 -17.37 16.73
CA THR A 231 2.47 -18.02 17.85
C THR A 231 1.54 -18.86 18.73
N SER A 232 0.27 -18.99 18.34
CA SER A 232 -0.74 -19.75 19.06
C SER A 232 -0.95 -21.14 18.44
N ASN A 233 -1.61 -22.03 19.19
CA ASN A 233 -1.99 -23.37 18.73
C ASN A 233 -3.25 -23.36 17.83
N ILE A 234 -3.75 -22.19 17.43
CA ILE A 234 -4.89 -22.09 16.51
C ILE A 234 -4.42 -22.62 15.14
N PRO A 235 -5.10 -23.63 14.56
CA PRO A 235 -4.73 -24.17 13.26
C PRO A 235 -4.96 -23.12 12.16
N ASP A 236 -4.30 -23.31 11.03
CA ASP A 236 -4.54 -22.49 9.85
C ASP A 236 -6.03 -22.61 9.43
N PRO A 237 -6.76 -21.50 9.20
CA PRO A 237 -8.16 -21.50 8.76
C PRO A 237 -8.44 -22.30 7.48
N THR A 238 -7.40 -22.66 6.72
CA THR A 238 -7.51 -23.48 5.51
C THR A 238 -7.55 -24.99 5.79
N VAL A 239 -7.28 -25.42 7.02
CA VAL A 239 -7.30 -26.84 7.42
C VAL A 239 -8.73 -27.26 7.78
N PRO A 240 -9.27 -28.37 7.21
CA PRO A 240 -10.56 -28.90 7.60
C PRO A 240 -10.52 -29.46 9.04
N PRO A 241 -11.60 -29.38 9.83
CA PRO A 241 -12.96 -28.94 9.45
C PRO A 241 -13.14 -27.42 9.50
N THR A 242 -13.74 -26.86 8.44
CA THR A 242 -14.14 -25.43 8.36
C THR A 242 -15.61 -25.19 8.71
N GLU A 243 -16.38 -26.28 8.87
CA GLU A 243 -17.80 -26.24 9.18
C GLU A 243 -18.05 -26.16 10.68
N MET A 244 -18.89 -25.22 11.11
CA MET A 244 -19.22 -25.05 12.53
C MET A 244 -20.37 -25.95 13.02
N MET A 245 -21.37 -26.23 12.17
CA MET A 245 -22.62 -26.90 12.56
C MET A 245 -22.77 -28.30 11.97
N THR A 246 -21.71 -29.10 11.96
CA THR A 246 -21.74 -30.47 11.39
C THR A 246 -22.66 -31.42 12.15
N LYS A 247 -22.79 -31.25 13.46
CA LYS A 247 -23.58 -32.12 14.36
C LYS A 247 -24.64 -31.34 15.16
N PHE A 248 -25.05 -30.17 14.68
CA PHE A 248 -26.07 -29.39 15.36
C PHE A 248 -27.45 -30.04 15.15
N LEU A 249 -28.12 -30.44 16.23
CA LEU A 249 -29.54 -30.83 16.21
C LEU A 249 -30.36 -29.76 16.90
N HIS A 250 -31.28 -29.15 16.13
CA HIS A 250 -32.25 -28.23 16.69
C HIS A 250 -33.30 -29.00 17.50
N PRO A 251 -33.77 -28.51 18.67
CA PRO A 251 -34.73 -29.23 19.49
C PRO A 251 -36.03 -29.66 18.79
N ASN A 252 -36.47 -28.91 17.78
CA ASN A 252 -37.63 -29.26 16.95
C ASN A 252 -37.45 -30.55 16.13
N TRP A 253 -36.23 -31.08 16.03
CA TRP A 253 -35.92 -32.33 15.34
C TRP A 253 -35.77 -33.52 16.31
N TYR A 254 -35.92 -33.31 17.62
CA TYR A 254 -35.98 -34.44 18.55
C TYR A 254 -37.22 -35.29 18.25
N ALA A 255 -37.01 -36.61 18.21
CA ALA A 255 -38.10 -37.56 18.17
C ALA A 255 -38.89 -37.47 19.48
N LEU A 256 -40.14 -37.01 19.38
CA LEU A 256 -41.06 -37.01 20.52
C LEU A 256 -41.54 -38.45 20.78
N PRO A 257 -41.76 -38.82 22.05
CA PRO A 257 -42.32 -40.14 22.36
C PRO A 257 -43.75 -40.25 21.81
N THR A 258 -44.00 -41.31 21.05
CA THR A 258 -45.30 -41.64 20.46
C THR A 258 -45.81 -42.98 20.99
N THR A 259 -47.05 -43.33 20.67
CA THR A 259 -47.63 -44.62 21.03
C THR A 259 -46.83 -45.79 20.45
N LEU A 260 -46.72 -46.88 21.21
CA LEU A 260 -46.08 -48.11 20.76
C LEU A 260 -47.15 -49.14 20.37
N TRP A 261 -47.03 -49.67 19.15
CA TRP A 261 -47.87 -50.76 18.67
C TRP A 261 -47.24 -52.11 19.04
N LEU A 262 -48.01 -52.93 19.74
CA LEU A 262 -47.61 -54.23 20.27
C LEU A 262 -48.19 -55.35 19.40
N LYS A 263 -47.40 -56.40 19.20
CA LYS A 263 -47.78 -57.57 18.43
C LYS A 263 -47.61 -58.82 19.29
N TYR A 264 -48.72 -59.49 19.59
CA TYR A 264 -48.75 -60.66 20.47
C TYR A 264 -48.78 -61.98 19.68
N GLY A 265 -49.57 -62.07 18.60
CA GLY A 265 -49.66 -63.28 17.78
C GLY A 265 -50.78 -63.23 16.74
N GLY A 266 -51.02 -64.35 16.03
CA GLY A 266 -52.05 -64.44 14.97
C GLY A 266 -53.49 -64.65 15.47
N TYR A 267 -53.67 -65.15 16.69
CA TYR A 267 -54.98 -65.51 17.25
C TYR A 267 -55.34 -64.72 18.53
N GLU A 268 -54.61 -63.65 18.83
CA GLU A 268 -54.75 -62.88 20.07
C GLU A 268 -55.37 -61.51 19.80
N SER A 269 -56.57 -61.50 19.19
CA SER A 269 -57.32 -60.28 18.86
C SER A 269 -57.89 -59.54 20.08
N PHE A 270 -57.89 -60.19 21.25
CA PHE A 270 -58.37 -59.62 22.52
C PHE A 270 -57.25 -58.96 23.35
N ALA A 271 -55.97 -59.11 22.95
CA ALA A 271 -54.85 -58.54 23.68
C ALA A 271 -54.75 -57.01 23.43
N PRO A 272 -54.29 -56.21 24.43
CA PRO A 272 -54.14 -54.77 24.26
C PRO A 272 -53.03 -54.45 23.26
N THR A 273 -53.40 -53.98 22.07
CA THR A 273 -52.50 -53.77 20.92
C THR A 273 -51.64 -52.52 21.01
N ILE A 274 -51.89 -51.62 21.96
CA ILE A 274 -51.24 -50.31 22.06
C ILE A 274 -50.84 -50.04 23.50
N THR A 275 -49.66 -49.43 23.68
CA THR A 275 -49.25 -48.79 24.94
C THR A 275 -48.95 -47.32 24.72
N GLU A 276 -49.56 -46.45 25.52
CA GLU A 276 -49.48 -44.98 25.41
C GLU A 276 -48.78 -44.32 26.61
N ASN A 277 -47.88 -45.05 27.28
CA ASN A 277 -47.17 -44.52 28.43
C ASN A 277 -46.18 -43.42 28.00
N GLY A 278 -46.50 -42.17 28.34
CA GLY A 278 -45.64 -41.01 28.07
C GLY A 278 -45.63 -40.53 26.62
N SER A 279 -46.65 -40.87 25.83
CA SER A 279 -46.78 -40.36 24.46
C SER A 279 -47.30 -38.91 24.43
N VAL A 280 -46.80 -38.12 23.50
CA VAL A 280 -47.26 -36.73 23.28
C VAL A 280 -48.56 -36.67 22.48
N ILE A 281 -48.85 -37.72 21.71
CA ILE A 281 -49.96 -37.80 20.75
C ILE A 281 -50.67 -39.15 20.94
N ASP A 282 -52.00 -39.16 20.78
CA ASP A 282 -52.87 -40.34 20.86
C ASP A 282 -52.68 -41.31 19.66
N SER A 283 -53.00 -42.59 19.86
CA SER A 283 -52.85 -43.66 18.85
C SER A 283 -53.67 -43.46 17.57
N SER A 284 -54.83 -42.81 17.65
CA SER A 284 -55.65 -42.46 16.49
C SER A 284 -54.92 -41.49 15.57
N ARG A 285 -54.38 -40.41 16.14
CA ARG A 285 -53.74 -39.34 15.38
C ARG A 285 -52.39 -39.75 14.80
N ILE A 286 -51.61 -40.55 15.53
CA ILE A 286 -50.37 -41.13 14.98
C ILE A 286 -50.65 -42.21 13.92
N GLY A 287 -51.76 -42.95 14.05
CA GLY A 287 -52.28 -43.84 13.00
C GLY A 287 -52.68 -43.09 11.73
N GLU A 288 -53.35 -41.94 11.86
CA GLU A 288 -53.64 -41.03 10.75
C GLU A 288 -52.35 -40.53 10.09
N ILE A 289 -51.37 -40.05 10.88
CA ILE A 289 -50.08 -39.59 10.36
C ILE A 289 -49.34 -40.72 9.62
N TRP A 290 -49.37 -41.93 10.15
CA TRP A 290 -48.79 -43.10 9.50
C TRP A 290 -49.51 -43.45 8.20
N LEU A 291 -50.84 -43.44 8.19
CA LEU A 291 -51.64 -43.73 7.00
C LEU A 291 -51.40 -42.68 5.91
N GLU A 292 -51.38 -41.40 6.28
CA GLU A 292 -51.13 -40.29 5.35
C GLU A 292 -49.73 -40.34 4.76
N LYS A 293 -48.70 -40.54 5.59
CA LYS A 293 -47.29 -40.49 5.16
C LYS A 293 -46.81 -41.79 4.51
N LEU A 294 -47.18 -42.94 5.05
CA LEU A 294 -46.67 -44.24 4.64
C LEU A 294 -47.73 -45.09 3.95
N GLY A 295 -48.94 -45.17 4.51
CA GLY A 295 -50.00 -46.04 4.00
C GLY A 295 -50.46 -45.70 2.58
N TYR A 296 -50.83 -44.44 2.33
CA TYR A 296 -51.20 -43.98 0.98
C TYR A 296 -50.01 -44.00 0.02
N GLN A 297 -48.79 -43.79 0.50
CA GLN A 297 -47.60 -43.91 -0.34
C GLN A 297 -47.38 -45.36 -0.82
N GLN A 298 -47.65 -46.35 0.03
CA GLN A 298 -47.59 -47.77 -0.35
C GLN A 298 -48.72 -48.16 -1.31
N LEU A 299 -49.96 -47.72 -1.03
CA LEU A 299 -51.10 -47.95 -1.92
C LEU A 299 -50.89 -47.34 -3.32
N TRP A 300 -50.33 -46.13 -3.38
CA TRP A 300 -50.00 -45.49 -4.65
C TRP A 300 -48.91 -46.25 -5.42
N LYS A 301 -47.92 -46.83 -4.74
CA LYS A 301 -46.89 -47.68 -5.37
C LYS A 301 -47.50 -48.97 -5.94
N LEU A 302 -48.40 -49.63 -5.20
CA LEU A 302 -49.11 -50.83 -5.65
C LEU A 302 -49.99 -50.55 -6.87
N ASN A 303 -50.82 -49.50 -6.82
CA ASN A 303 -51.66 -49.10 -7.95
C ASN A 303 -50.83 -48.72 -9.20
N LYS A 304 -49.62 -48.18 -9.03
CA LYS A 304 -48.70 -47.92 -10.15
C LYS A 304 -48.17 -49.21 -10.76
N GLN A 305 -47.88 -50.23 -9.96
CA GLN A 305 -47.46 -51.54 -10.45
C GLN A 305 -48.60 -52.22 -11.22
N ASP A 306 -49.82 -52.22 -10.68
CA ASP A 306 -51.00 -52.80 -11.34
C ASP A 306 -51.37 -52.07 -12.64
N SER A 307 -51.18 -50.74 -12.70
CA SER A 307 -51.43 -49.95 -13.91
C SER A 307 -50.42 -50.19 -15.04
N ASN A 308 -49.20 -50.64 -14.72
CA ASN A 308 -48.19 -51.01 -15.71
C ASN A 308 -48.38 -52.45 -16.20
N GLU A 309 -48.87 -53.37 -15.36
CA GLU A 309 -49.23 -54.73 -15.78
C GLU A 309 -50.48 -54.74 -16.67
N SER A 310 -51.43 -53.82 -16.44
CA SER A 310 -52.67 -53.72 -17.21
C SER A 310 -52.51 -53.12 -18.62
N LYS A 311 -51.37 -52.51 -18.97
CA LYS A 311 -51.13 -51.95 -20.32
C LYS A 311 -50.50 -52.93 -21.31
N ASN A 312 -50.06 -54.11 -20.88
CA ASN A 312 -49.39 -55.09 -21.74
C ASN A 312 -50.31 -56.16 -22.36
N HIS A 313 -51.64 -56.13 -22.12
CA HIS A 313 -52.54 -57.22 -22.53
C HIS A 313 -53.61 -56.92 -23.59
N THR A 314 -53.60 -55.75 -24.24
CA THR A 314 -54.46 -55.50 -25.41
C THR A 314 -53.76 -54.61 -26.43
N LYS A 315 -53.16 -55.23 -27.46
CA LYS A 315 -53.12 -54.78 -28.87
C LYS A 315 -52.26 -55.72 -29.71
N ASP A 316 -52.90 -56.71 -30.32
CA ASP A 316 -52.51 -57.36 -31.58
C ASP A 316 -53.83 -57.46 -32.37
N ILE A 317 -54.05 -56.70 -33.45
CA ILE A 317 -53.82 -57.05 -34.87
C ILE A 317 -54.15 -55.80 -35.74
N PRO A 318 -53.56 -55.63 -36.95
CA PRO A 318 -53.12 -54.36 -37.53
C PRO A 318 -53.97 -53.84 -38.71
N ASP A 319 -53.82 -52.55 -39.09
CA ASP A 319 -53.49 -52.16 -40.48
C ASP A 319 -53.18 -50.65 -40.70
N LEU A 320 -52.01 -50.43 -41.34
CA LEU A 320 -51.61 -49.45 -42.38
C LEU A 320 -52.12 -47.99 -42.37
N SER A 321 -51.22 -47.03 -42.06
CA SER A 321 -50.54 -46.18 -43.09
C SER A 321 -49.60 -45.11 -42.49
N ALA A 322 -48.37 -45.07 -43.03
CA ALA A 322 -47.36 -43.99 -43.11
C ALA A 322 -46.82 -43.35 -41.80
N ASN A 323 -45.51 -43.24 -41.51
CA ASN A 323 -44.28 -43.50 -42.27
C ASN A 323 -43.12 -43.82 -41.28
N SER A 324 -42.29 -44.75 -41.74
CA SER A 324 -41.05 -45.34 -41.20
C SER A 324 -39.83 -44.42 -41.46
N THR A 325 -38.55 -44.62 -41.07
CA THR A 325 -37.69 -45.69 -40.50
C THR A 325 -36.29 -45.03 -40.33
N GLN A 326 -35.43 -45.38 -39.37
CA GLN A 326 -34.27 -46.31 -39.44
C GLN A 326 -33.39 -46.02 -38.19
N ASP A 327 -32.59 -46.89 -37.55
CA ASP A 327 -32.31 -48.32 -37.64
C ASP A 327 -31.52 -48.75 -36.37
N SER A 328 -31.78 -49.99 -35.94
CA SER A 328 -30.92 -51.02 -35.30
C SER A 328 -29.95 -50.77 -34.13
N GLU A 329 -30.22 -51.54 -33.07
CA GLU A 329 -29.25 -52.18 -32.16
C GLU A 329 -28.43 -53.27 -32.88
N THR A 330 -27.18 -53.52 -32.46
CA THR A 330 -26.75 -54.80 -31.83
C THR A 330 -25.26 -54.83 -31.43
N VAL A 331 -25.03 -55.13 -30.15
CA VAL A 331 -24.03 -55.98 -29.45
C VAL A 331 -22.69 -56.32 -30.15
N GLU A 332 -21.56 -56.09 -29.44
CA GLU A 332 -20.56 -57.10 -29.00
C GLU A 332 -19.29 -56.44 -28.39
N ASN A 333 -18.90 -56.88 -27.18
CA ASN A 333 -17.54 -56.74 -26.58
C ASN A 333 -16.63 -57.82 -27.20
N PRO A 334 -15.27 -57.73 -27.28
CA PRO A 334 -14.38 -57.50 -26.12
C PRO A 334 -12.97 -56.86 -26.35
N VAL A 335 -12.33 -56.46 -25.24
CA VAL A 335 -10.88 -56.56 -24.85
C VAL A 335 -9.78 -55.97 -25.77
N SER A 336 -9.02 -54.99 -25.25
CA SER A 336 -7.55 -55.05 -24.92
C SER A 336 -6.88 -53.66 -24.87
N ALA A 337 -6.18 -53.37 -23.76
CA ALA A 337 -5.14 -52.32 -23.64
C ALA A 337 -3.83 -52.76 -24.37
N PRO A 338 -2.65 -52.08 -24.34
CA PRO A 338 -2.22 -50.76 -23.80
C PRO A 338 -1.31 -49.96 -24.80
N VAL A 339 -0.46 -49.04 -24.28
CA VAL A 339 0.76 -48.39 -24.88
C VAL A 339 0.54 -46.98 -25.46
N GLU A 340 0.85 -45.91 -24.72
CA GLU A 340 2.14 -45.15 -24.56
C GLU A 340 2.46 -44.14 -25.68
N ASP A 341 2.84 -42.94 -25.20
CA ASP A 341 3.76 -41.94 -25.76
C ASP A 341 3.61 -41.45 -27.20
N MET A 342 3.30 -40.16 -27.36
CA MET A 342 4.36 -39.16 -27.58
C MET A 342 3.81 -37.74 -27.80
N GLU A 343 4.59 -36.81 -27.27
CA GLU A 343 4.59 -35.37 -27.52
C GLU A 343 4.39 -35.01 -29.00
N HIS A 344 3.59 -33.97 -29.27
CA HIS A 344 3.82 -33.13 -30.45
C HIS A 344 3.45 -31.67 -30.22
N LEU A 345 4.47 -30.84 -30.38
CA LEU A 345 4.40 -29.39 -30.52
C LEU A 345 3.37 -28.94 -31.58
N PRO A 346 2.79 -27.73 -31.44
CA PRO A 346 1.82 -27.21 -32.39
C PRO A 346 2.51 -26.78 -33.69
N LYS A 347 2.12 -27.41 -34.80
CA LYS A 347 2.30 -26.89 -36.16
C LYS A 347 1.39 -25.67 -36.35
N SER A 348 1.96 -24.64 -36.96
CA SER A 348 1.30 -23.44 -37.46
C SER A 348 0.08 -23.76 -38.35
N PRO A 349 -1.06 -23.07 -38.21
CA PRO A 349 -2.14 -23.18 -39.17
C PRO A 349 -1.85 -22.31 -40.40
N GLU A 350 -1.86 -22.96 -41.56
CA GLU A 350 -1.92 -22.34 -42.88
C GLU A 350 -3.21 -21.51 -43.02
N VAL A 351 -3.05 -20.35 -43.62
CA VAL A 351 -4.08 -19.35 -43.91
C VAL A 351 -4.78 -19.73 -45.21
N ASN A 352 -6.08 -20.03 -45.14
CA ASN A 352 -6.96 -19.95 -46.30
C ASN A 352 -7.63 -18.58 -46.32
N ASN A 353 -7.32 -17.82 -47.36
CA ASN A 353 -7.91 -16.54 -47.73
C ASN A 353 -9.36 -16.74 -48.18
N GLU A 354 -10.29 -15.99 -47.59
CA GLU A 354 -11.38 -15.35 -48.34
C GLU A 354 -11.65 -13.95 -47.73
N ASN A 355 -11.99 -13.02 -48.62
CA ASN A 355 -11.86 -11.56 -48.53
C ASN A 355 -12.97 -10.83 -47.75
N LEU A 356 -12.79 -9.50 -47.66
CA LEU A 356 -13.64 -8.38 -47.21
C LEU A 356 -13.42 -7.97 -45.74
N ASP A 357 -13.02 -6.73 -45.40
CA ASP A 357 -12.86 -5.52 -46.20
C ASP A 357 -11.86 -4.55 -45.57
N THR A 358 -11.24 -3.77 -46.44
CA THR A 358 -10.06 -2.96 -46.19
C THR A 358 -10.45 -1.58 -45.64
N THR A 359 -10.03 -1.23 -44.43
CA THR A 359 -9.71 0.17 -44.11
C THR A 359 -8.24 0.30 -43.73
N GLN A 360 -7.62 1.26 -44.39
CA GLN A 360 -6.19 1.36 -44.63
C GLN A 360 -5.46 1.85 -43.38
N SER A 361 -4.54 1.04 -42.85
CA SER A 361 -3.27 1.58 -42.36
C SER A 361 -2.16 1.01 -43.23
N THR A 362 -1.43 1.89 -43.88
CA THR A 362 -0.23 1.61 -44.66
C THR A 362 0.79 0.88 -43.79
N ARG A 363 0.82 -0.46 -43.88
CA ARG A 363 1.93 -1.25 -43.35
C ARG A 363 3.14 -1.04 -44.25
N ILE A 364 3.88 0.04 -44.01
CA ILE A 364 5.27 0.14 -44.44
C ILE A 364 6.04 -0.95 -43.67
N PRO A 365 6.73 -1.86 -44.34
CA PRO A 365 7.60 -2.80 -43.65
C PRO A 365 8.77 -2.03 -43.00
N GLY A 366 8.84 -2.04 -41.67
CA GLY A 366 10.12 -1.97 -40.96
C GLY A 366 10.64 -0.62 -40.43
N LYS A 367 9.84 0.45 -40.25
CA LYS A 367 10.32 1.63 -39.49
C LYS A 367 9.82 1.57 -38.04
N ILE A 368 10.64 1.02 -37.16
CA ILE A 368 10.40 1.06 -35.71
C ILE A 368 10.60 2.49 -35.22
N SER A 369 9.54 3.15 -34.76
CA SER A 369 9.62 4.47 -34.12
C SER A 369 9.87 4.32 -32.62
N LEU A 370 11.01 4.83 -32.16
CA LEU A 370 11.40 4.86 -30.74
C LEU A 370 10.36 5.59 -29.87
N GLU A 371 9.77 6.66 -30.39
CA GLU A 371 8.75 7.43 -29.68
C GLU A 371 7.49 6.59 -29.41
N ASN A 372 7.03 5.80 -30.38
CA ASN A 372 5.85 4.96 -30.22
C ASN A 372 6.13 3.82 -29.24
N ASN A 373 7.34 3.25 -29.25
CA ASN A 373 7.73 2.22 -28.29
C ASN A 373 7.79 2.75 -26.86
N TYR A 374 8.34 3.95 -26.67
CA TYR A 374 8.41 4.59 -25.35
C TYR A 374 7.01 4.95 -24.79
N LYS A 375 6.10 5.41 -25.65
CA LYS A 375 4.73 5.80 -25.28
C LYS A 375 3.74 4.63 -25.24
N TRP A 376 4.13 3.44 -25.66
CA TRP A 376 3.23 2.29 -25.74
C TRP A 376 2.77 1.82 -24.36
N ARG A 377 1.46 1.59 -24.21
CA ARG A 377 0.84 0.99 -23.03
C ARG A 377 -0.17 -0.06 -23.49
N PRO A 378 -0.41 -1.14 -22.71
CA PRO A 378 -1.44 -2.13 -23.04
C PRO A 378 -2.84 -1.53 -23.23
N GLY A 379 -3.12 -0.41 -22.58
CA GLY A 379 -4.36 0.35 -22.72
C GLY A 379 -4.47 1.24 -23.96
N ASN A 380 -3.64 1.09 -25.00
CA ASN A 380 -3.71 1.90 -26.21
C ASN A 380 -4.47 1.22 -27.39
N VAL A 381 -4.94 -0.03 -27.22
CA VAL A 381 -5.68 -0.76 -28.26
C VAL A 381 -7.16 -0.36 -28.27
N ILE A 382 -7.58 0.42 -29.26
CA ILE A 382 -8.96 0.90 -29.42
C ILE A 382 -9.73 -0.07 -30.31
N ASP A 383 -10.87 -0.52 -29.79
CA ASP A 383 -11.82 -1.35 -30.55
C ASP A 383 -12.86 -0.46 -31.26
N ASP A 384 -13.38 -0.93 -32.40
CA ASP A 384 -14.39 -0.20 -33.19
C ASP A 384 -15.69 0.04 -32.41
N ASP A 385 -16.09 -0.88 -31.52
CA ASP A 385 -17.26 -0.70 -30.63
C ASP A 385 -17.17 0.59 -29.79
N GLU A 386 -15.96 0.99 -29.40
CA GLU A 386 -15.75 2.24 -28.64
C GLU A 386 -16.10 3.43 -29.52
N LEU A 387 -15.55 3.45 -30.74
CA LEU A 387 -15.76 4.54 -31.70
C LEU A 387 -17.24 4.68 -32.06
N GLU A 388 -17.94 3.56 -32.27
CA GLU A 388 -19.38 3.56 -32.51
C GLU A 388 -20.17 4.08 -31.31
N ALA A 389 -19.85 3.64 -30.10
CA ALA A 389 -20.51 4.13 -28.89
C ALA A 389 -20.28 5.63 -28.64
N PHE A 390 -19.10 6.14 -29.00
CA PHE A 390 -18.81 7.57 -28.94
C PHE A 390 -19.58 8.36 -30.01
N ARG A 391 -19.68 7.85 -31.24
CA ARG A 391 -20.48 8.47 -32.32
C ARG A 391 -21.97 8.51 -31.98
N ASN A 392 -22.48 7.45 -31.35
CA ASN A 392 -23.91 7.27 -31.05
C ASN A 392 -24.32 7.82 -29.67
N ASN A 393 -23.38 8.36 -28.88
CA ASN A 393 -23.59 8.80 -27.49
C ASN A 393 -24.10 7.71 -26.51
N THR A 394 -23.92 6.42 -26.83
CA THR A 394 -24.33 5.26 -26.00
C THR A 394 -23.22 4.78 -25.05
N GLN A 395 -22.26 5.65 -24.75
CA GLN A 395 -21.03 5.32 -24.00
C GLN A 395 -21.31 4.74 -22.60
N GLN A 396 -22.30 5.30 -21.88
CA GLN A 396 -22.66 4.85 -20.54
C GLN A 396 -23.24 3.42 -20.54
N GLU A 397 -24.05 3.10 -21.55
CA GLU A 397 -24.63 1.78 -21.70
C GLU A 397 -23.55 0.74 -21.97
N LEU A 398 -22.62 1.04 -22.90
CA LEU A 398 -21.50 0.16 -23.18
C LEU A 398 -20.62 -0.05 -21.94
N ILE A 399 -20.32 1.01 -21.16
CA ILE A 399 -19.56 0.89 -19.91
C ILE A 399 -20.30 -0.04 -18.92
N SER A 400 -21.61 0.12 -18.76
CA SER A 400 -22.43 -0.72 -17.87
C SER A 400 -22.39 -2.19 -18.30
N GLN A 401 -22.59 -2.47 -19.59
CA GLN A 401 -22.52 -3.83 -20.14
C GLN A 401 -21.13 -4.46 -19.94
N LEU A 402 -20.06 -3.70 -20.17
CA LEU A 402 -18.68 -4.16 -19.97
C LEU A 402 -18.36 -4.44 -18.50
N LEU A 403 -18.88 -3.62 -17.56
CA LEU A 403 -18.73 -3.86 -16.12
C LEU A 403 -19.45 -5.13 -15.66
N VAL A 404 -20.68 -5.37 -16.14
CA VAL A 404 -21.43 -6.62 -15.87
C VAL A 404 -20.68 -7.83 -16.43
N LYS A 405 -20.13 -7.72 -17.65
CA LYS A 405 -19.30 -8.76 -18.27
C LYS A 405 -18.04 -9.05 -17.43
N LEU A 406 -17.35 -8.01 -16.95
CA LEU A 406 -16.19 -8.13 -16.07
C LEU A 406 -16.56 -8.81 -14.75
N GLN A 407 -17.69 -8.44 -14.14
CA GLN A 407 -18.20 -9.06 -12.92
C GLN A 407 -18.49 -10.55 -13.12
N ASN A 408 -19.11 -10.93 -14.25
CA ASN A 408 -19.40 -12.33 -14.58
C ASN A 408 -18.13 -13.15 -14.79
N LEU A 409 -17.11 -12.61 -15.47
CA LEU A 409 -15.81 -13.27 -15.60
C LEU A 409 -15.12 -13.45 -14.25
N LYS A 410 -15.16 -12.41 -13.39
CA LYS A 410 -14.63 -12.49 -12.02
C LYS A 410 -15.37 -13.55 -11.19
N ARG A 411 -16.69 -13.65 -11.27
CA ARG A 411 -17.49 -14.69 -10.59
C ARG A 411 -17.10 -16.08 -11.05
N LYS A 412 -16.99 -16.30 -12.36
CA LYS A 412 -16.51 -17.58 -12.93
C LYS A 412 -15.11 -17.93 -12.42
N ARG A 413 -14.20 -16.96 -12.36
CA ARG A 413 -12.84 -17.16 -11.83
C ARG A 413 -12.83 -17.57 -10.37
N ILE A 414 -13.67 -16.96 -9.53
CA ILE A 414 -13.77 -17.30 -8.10
C ILE A 414 -14.40 -18.71 -7.92
N GLN A 415 -15.43 -19.05 -8.70
CA GLN A 415 -16.11 -20.34 -8.63
C GLN A 415 -15.22 -21.53 -9.02
N VAL A 416 -14.27 -21.35 -9.94
CA VAL A 416 -13.30 -22.40 -10.35
C VAL A 416 -12.25 -22.68 -9.26
N GLY A 417 -12.21 -21.90 -8.17
CA GLY A 417 -11.66 -22.37 -6.89
C GLY A 417 -10.16 -22.24 -6.68
N LYS A 418 -9.43 -21.46 -7.48
CA LYS A 418 -8.08 -20.98 -7.14
C LYS A 418 -7.97 -19.54 -7.60
N VAL A 419 -7.56 -18.63 -6.71
CA VAL A 419 -7.34 -17.22 -7.06
C VAL A 419 -6.18 -17.14 -8.05
N SER A 420 -6.48 -17.32 -9.32
CA SER A 420 -5.54 -17.27 -10.43
C SER A 420 -5.40 -15.83 -10.92
N LYS A 421 -4.33 -15.60 -11.69
CA LYS A 421 -4.13 -14.34 -12.41
C LYS A 421 -5.37 -14.06 -13.29
N PRO A 422 -5.79 -12.79 -13.44
CA PRO A 422 -6.90 -12.44 -14.33
C PRO A 422 -6.64 -12.93 -15.76
N THR A 423 -7.71 -13.29 -16.46
CA THR A 423 -7.60 -13.68 -17.87
C THR A 423 -7.23 -12.46 -18.73
N ALA A 424 -6.57 -12.67 -19.87
CA ALA A 424 -6.23 -11.58 -20.80
C ALA A 424 -7.47 -10.80 -21.28
N LYS A 425 -8.62 -11.50 -21.39
CA LYS A 425 -9.90 -10.87 -21.73
C LYS A 425 -10.37 -9.91 -20.62
N GLU A 426 -10.22 -10.27 -19.35
CA GLU A 426 -10.53 -9.37 -18.21
C GLU A 426 -9.64 -8.14 -18.19
N THR A 427 -8.34 -8.30 -18.43
CA THR A 427 -7.41 -7.16 -18.45
C THR A 427 -7.71 -6.21 -19.61
N ASN A 428 -8.04 -6.73 -20.79
CA ASN A 428 -8.40 -5.91 -21.94
C ASN A 428 -9.71 -5.15 -21.70
N LEU A 429 -10.72 -5.82 -21.13
CA LEU A 429 -11.98 -5.17 -20.74
C LEU A 429 -11.76 -4.07 -19.69
N TYR A 430 -10.89 -4.30 -18.70
CA TYR A 430 -10.53 -3.29 -17.71
C TYR A 430 -9.92 -2.03 -18.36
N PHE A 431 -8.94 -2.21 -19.26
CA PHE A 431 -8.32 -1.07 -19.94
C PHE A 431 -9.28 -0.34 -20.88
N LYS A 432 -10.18 -1.08 -21.56
CA LYS A 432 -11.27 -0.52 -22.38
C LYS A 432 -12.16 0.39 -21.54
N ILE A 433 -12.64 -0.08 -20.39
CA ILE A 433 -13.48 0.70 -19.48
C ILE A 433 -12.71 1.93 -18.93
N GLN A 434 -11.46 1.75 -18.51
CA GLN A 434 -10.64 2.85 -18.00
C GLN A 434 -10.43 3.95 -19.06
N ARG A 435 -10.22 3.57 -20.32
CA ARG A 435 -10.06 4.52 -21.43
C ARG A 435 -11.36 5.25 -21.71
N MET A 436 -12.48 4.54 -21.84
CA MET A 436 -13.78 5.17 -22.08
C MET A 436 -14.13 6.19 -20.99
N LEU A 437 -13.94 5.84 -19.71
CA LEU A 437 -14.17 6.77 -18.60
C LEU A 437 -13.22 7.98 -18.64
N LYS A 438 -11.95 7.76 -19.00
CA LYS A 438 -10.98 8.85 -19.16
C LYS A 438 -11.42 9.82 -20.27
N GLU A 439 -11.81 9.31 -21.44
CA GLU A 439 -12.21 10.17 -22.56
C GLU A 439 -13.52 10.91 -22.28
N VAL A 440 -14.49 10.29 -21.58
CA VAL A 440 -15.70 10.97 -21.07
C VAL A 440 -15.36 12.17 -20.19
N ILE A 441 -14.37 12.01 -19.30
CA ILE A 441 -13.89 13.06 -18.39
C ILE A 441 -13.16 14.16 -19.17
N VAL A 442 -12.26 13.78 -20.07
CA VAL A 442 -11.47 14.73 -20.88
C VAL A 442 -12.37 15.52 -21.84
N ALA A 443 -13.41 14.91 -22.38
CA ALA A 443 -14.40 15.56 -23.22
C ALA A 443 -15.38 16.46 -22.43
N GLY A 444 -15.30 16.49 -21.09
CA GLY A 444 -16.13 17.35 -20.25
C GLY A 444 -17.62 17.01 -20.25
N GLN A 445 -18.00 15.78 -20.64
CA GLN A 445 -19.39 15.35 -20.74
C GLN A 445 -20.08 15.17 -19.37
N VAL A 446 -19.31 15.20 -18.28
CA VAL A 446 -19.79 15.01 -16.90
C VAL A 446 -19.77 16.34 -16.15
N LYS A 447 -20.93 16.73 -15.60
CA LYS A 447 -21.10 18.00 -14.87
C LYS A 447 -20.41 18.03 -13.51
N MET A 448 -20.35 16.90 -12.79
CA MET A 448 -19.72 16.81 -11.46
C MET A 448 -18.98 15.49 -11.30
N LEU A 449 -17.72 15.56 -10.86
CA LEU A 449 -16.90 14.40 -10.52
C LEU A 449 -16.82 14.24 -9.00
N PRO A 450 -17.27 13.11 -8.43
CA PRO A 450 -17.18 12.89 -6.98
C PRO A 450 -15.71 12.71 -6.57
N GLN A 451 -15.19 13.63 -5.75
CA GLN A 451 -13.83 13.56 -5.20
C GLN A 451 -13.81 12.76 -3.90
N MET A 452 -13.96 11.44 -3.99
CA MET A 452 -13.87 10.53 -2.85
C MET A 452 -12.50 9.84 -2.81
N HIS A 453 -11.49 10.58 -2.38
CA HIS A 453 -10.13 10.07 -2.24
C HIS A 453 -9.76 9.83 -0.78
N VAL A 454 -9.08 8.72 -0.52
CA VAL A 454 -8.39 8.52 0.76
C VAL A 454 -7.25 9.54 0.82
N ARG A 455 -7.17 10.31 1.92
CA ARG A 455 -6.16 11.38 2.09
C ARG A 455 -4.74 10.86 2.34
N GLU A 456 -4.59 9.55 2.47
CA GLU A 456 -3.36 8.85 2.79
C GLU A 456 -3.05 7.81 1.71
N PHE A 457 -1.76 7.59 1.47
CA PHE A 457 -1.28 6.57 0.53
C PHE A 457 -0.08 5.84 1.13
N PRO A 458 0.09 4.54 0.84
CA PRO A 458 1.19 3.77 1.39
C PRO A 458 2.53 4.21 0.79
N VAL A 459 3.51 4.47 1.66
CA VAL A 459 4.89 4.84 1.31
C VAL A 459 5.86 3.92 2.06
N LEU A 460 6.98 3.58 1.43
CA LEU A 460 8.04 2.82 2.09
C LEU A 460 8.74 3.69 3.15
N GLN A 461 9.00 3.12 4.32
CA GLN A 461 9.71 3.76 5.41
C GLN A 461 11.11 3.16 5.56
N ALA A 462 12.07 3.96 6.02
CA ALA A 462 13.42 3.49 6.35
C ALA A 462 13.38 2.54 7.56
N ASP A 463 14.08 1.41 7.45
CA ASP A 463 14.23 0.39 8.47
C ASP A 463 15.70 0.31 8.89
N TYR A 464 15.96 0.21 10.19
CA TYR A 464 17.31 0.18 10.77
C TYR A 464 17.40 -0.87 11.87
N ALA A 465 18.54 -1.55 11.94
CA ALA A 465 18.81 -2.52 12.98
C ALA A 465 19.08 -1.83 14.32
N GLY A 466 18.77 -2.52 15.42
CA GLY A 466 19.16 -2.06 16.76
C GLY A 466 20.69 -2.02 16.90
N SER A 467 21.20 -0.99 17.58
CA SER A 467 22.63 -0.81 17.84
C SER A 467 23.15 -1.67 19.01
N ILE A 468 22.25 -2.17 19.86
CA ILE A 468 22.62 -3.01 21.01
C ILE A 468 23.00 -4.41 20.50
N PRO A 469 24.23 -4.90 20.80
CA PRO A 469 24.66 -6.21 20.35
C PRO A 469 23.86 -7.33 21.03
N VAL A 470 23.65 -8.43 20.30
CA VAL A 470 22.92 -9.60 20.81
C VAL A 470 23.80 -10.39 21.79
N VAL A 471 23.34 -10.54 23.02
CA VAL A 471 23.98 -11.44 24.01
C VAL A 471 23.61 -12.88 23.68
N ARG A 472 24.57 -13.66 23.19
CA ARG A 472 24.40 -15.10 22.95
C ARG A 472 24.78 -15.87 24.20
N THR A 473 23.81 -16.36 24.95
CA THR A 473 24.07 -17.34 26.01
C THR A 473 24.38 -18.68 25.36
N TYR A 474 25.64 -19.10 25.37
CA TYR A 474 25.98 -20.46 24.97
C TYR A 474 25.41 -21.43 26.03
N PRO A 475 24.44 -22.30 25.69
CA PRO A 475 23.95 -23.26 26.64
C PRO A 475 25.03 -24.32 26.85
N ASN A 476 25.83 -24.19 27.91
CA ASN A 476 26.72 -25.23 28.42
C ASN A 476 25.93 -26.43 29.02
N ARG A 477 24.81 -26.84 28.41
CA ARG A 477 24.12 -28.09 28.74
C ARG A 477 24.66 -29.19 27.84
N LYS A 478 25.73 -29.84 28.30
CA LYS A 478 26.07 -31.20 27.87
C LYS A 478 24.82 -32.06 28.09
N LYS A 479 24.08 -32.38 27.03
CA LYS A 479 23.02 -33.40 27.07
C LYS A 479 23.72 -34.70 27.49
N LYS A 480 23.54 -35.12 28.75
CA LYS A 480 23.88 -36.47 29.18
C LYS A 480 22.97 -37.41 28.42
N TYR A 481 23.46 -37.98 27.33
CA TYR A 481 22.88 -39.19 26.75
C TYR A 481 22.99 -40.28 27.83
N LYS A 482 21.86 -40.69 28.41
CA LYS A 482 21.79 -41.97 29.11
C LYS A 482 21.83 -43.05 28.03
N LYS A 483 22.83 -43.93 28.11
CA LYS A 483 22.89 -45.19 27.37
C LYS A 483 21.72 -46.09 27.76
#